data_AF-A0A0R3S1V0-F1
#
_entry.id   AF-A0A0R3S1V0-F1
#
_cell.length_a   1.000
_cell.length_b   1.000
_cell.length_c   1.000
_cell.angle_alpha   90.00
_cell.angle_beta   90.00
_cell.angle_gamma   90.00
#
_symmetry.space_group_name_H-M   'P 1'
#
loop_
_entity.id
_entity.type
_entity.pdbx_description
1 polymer ?
#
loop_
_entity_poly.entity_id
_entity_poly.type
_entity_poly.pdbx_seq_one_letter_code
_entity_poly.pdbx_strand_id
1 'polypeptide(L)'
;MFSILVLKHMKLYCQLDLVILLRLDFFTRTSEMARLYGIQFNEVLTRGSQFRVESMLLRLARREKYVAPSISPAQRGAMCSPETLPLTMEPESGFYRDPVIVLDFQSLYPSIIIAYNYCFTTCLGKVSNVENICSANKIIEFGGLEYNCPVDDIVAMLDTNRLHISPTGAIFCQKIIRRGLMPMMLEEILNTRVMVKKAAKEFKKHRQMARILEARQLALKLIANVTYGYAAANFSGRMPCVEVADAIVGKGRETLERAMKLVNEGAYGSSRVIYGDTDSMFVICPGATRAEAFDIGKRIADDVTKANPNPVKLKLEKIMHPLILESKKRYVGMSYENVDDVEGIFDAKGIETVRRDSCPLVSKIMEKALRLLFANDINRMVRYLDMQLSNLTQLPLSDFIFSREYRKSYAESAIVASKLIAEKRKAVCPRHEPEVGERVPYVIVSGEPKSTLISCVREPEEFISDRRLKINFEYYVTRQVLPSLHRALDFVPLKIEWHCPTTVGCYNCGALGARLWCGQCITDSKALLLSVCDYYRERRLLAQLNDKCPLRSIHIDYNKCINMACVVKHKRIFLDRSLAELAIRNHFLTDDKLLQHTY
;
A
#
# COMPACT_ATOMS: atom_id res chain seq x y z
N MET A 1 38.89 -25.96 -2.33
CA MET A 1 37.43 -26.21 -2.52
C MET A 1 36.58 -25.06 -2.00
N PHE A 2 36.79 -24.58 -0.76
CA PHE A 2 36.07 -23.44 -0.16
C PHE A 2 36.20 -22.12 -0.97
N SER A 3 37.38 -21.82 -1.52
CA SER A 3 37.63 -20.62 -2.33
C SER A 3 36.79 -20.59 -3.62
N ILE A 4 36.69 -21.70 -4.34
CA ILE A 4 35.90 -21.82 -5.58
C ILE A 4 34.41 -21.62 -5.29
N LEU A 5 33.92 -22.12 -4.16
CA LEU A 5 32.53 -21.98 -3.78
C LEU A 5 32.17 -20.53 -3.44
N VAL A 6 33.03 -19.85 -2.68
CA VAL A 6 32.86 -18.42 -2.37
C VAL A 6 32.86 -17.61 -3.67
N LEU A 7 33.78 -17.88 -4.60
CA LEU A 7 33.81 -17.22 -5.91
C LEU A 7 32.54 -17.46 -6.73
N LYS A 8 32.02 -18.69 -6.75
CA LYS A 8 30.73 -18.99 -7.41
C LYS A 8 29.56 -18.23 -6.77
N HIS A 9 29.54 -18.15 -5.45
CA HIS A 9 28.50 -17.42 -4.72
C HIS A 9 28.54 -15.92 -5.00
N MET A 10 29.73 -15.30 -4.95
CA MET A 10 29.92 -13.89 -5.28
C MET A 10 29.57 -13.59 -6.74
N LYS A 11 30.00 -14.45 -7.68
CA LYS A 11 29.61 -14.34 -9.09
C LYS A 11 28.09 -14.37 -9.26
N LEU A 12 27.40 -15.27 -8.55
CA LEU A 12 25.95 -15.37 -8.59
C LEU A 12 25.29 -14.08 -8.06
N TYR A 13 25.75 -13.52 -6.94
CA TYR A 13 25.24 -12.25 -6.43
C TYR A 13 25.38 -11.12 -7.44
N CYS A 14 26.58 -10.92 -8.01
CA CYS A 14 26.78 -9.88 -9.02
C CYS A 14 25.90 -10.09 -10.26
N GLN A 15 25.72 -11.34 -10.69
CA GLN A 15 24.83 -11.65 -11.82
C GLN A 15 23.36 -11.37 -11.49
N LEU A 16 22.92 -11.70 -10.27
CA LEU A 16 21.55 -11.44 -9.82
C LEU A 16 21.26 -9.94 -9.77
N ASP A 17 22.18 -9.12 -9.26
CA ASP A 17 22.02 -7.66 -9.22
C ASP A 17 21.81 -7.09 -10.64
N LEU A 18 22.64 -7.52 -11.59
CA LEU A 18 22.48 -7.13 -12.99
C LEU A 18 21.14 -7.60 -13.59
N VAL A 19 20.74 -8.84 -13.31
CA VAL A 19 19.46 -9.39 -13.78
C VAL A 19 18.28 -8.62 -13.20
N ILE A 20 18.32 -8.24 -11.92
CA ILE A 20 17.29 -7.42 -11.27
C ILE A 20 17.18 -6.07 -11.96
N LEU A 21 18.31 -5.37 -12.17
CA LEU A 21 18.32 -4.06 -12.85
C LEU A 21 17.77 -4.15 -14.28
N LEU A 22 18.12 -5.20 -15.02
CA LEU A 22 17.61 -5.43 -16.38
C LEU A 22 16.13 -5.83 -16.42
N ARG A 23 15.66 -6.59 -15.42
CA ARG A 23 14.25 -7.01 -15.32
C ARG A 23 13.35 -5.84 -14.94
N LEU A 24 13.83 -4.95 -14.07
CA LEU A 24 13.17 -3.70 -13.67
C LEU A 24 13.28 -2.58 -14.72
N ASP A 25 14.03 -2.83 -15.81
CA ASP A 25 14.30 -1.86 -16.88
C ASP A 25 14.83 -0.52 -16.34
N PHE A 26 15.71 -0.63 -15.33
CA PHE A 26 16.15 0.50 -14.51
C PHE A 26 16.78 1.63 -15.34
N PHE A 27 17.67 1.29 -16.26
CA PHE A 27 18.41 2.26 -17.08
C PHE A 27 17.51 2.96 -18.09
N THR A 28 16.69 2.22 -18.84
CA THR A 28 15.75 2.78 -19.82
C THR A 28 14.77 3.71 -19.13
N ARG A 29 14.16 3.29 -18.02
CA ARG A 29 13.19 4.10 -17.29
C ARG A 29 13.80 5.39 -16.76
N THR A 30 14.99 5.31 -16.16
CA THR A 30 15.69 6.48 -15.62
C THR A 30 16.12 7.43 -16.74
N SER A 31 16.61 6.89 -17.87
CA SER A 31 17.01 7.69 -19.04
C SER A 31 15.81 8.42 -19.68
N GLU A 32 14.68 7.74 -19.86
CA GLU A 32 13.47 8.36 -20.42
C GLU A 32 12.88 9.43 -19.47
N MET A 33 12.93 9.20 -18.15
CA MET A 33 12.57 10.24 -17.16
C MET A 33 13.50 11.45 -17.24
N ALA A 34 14.82 11.24 -17.33
CA ALA A 34 15.80 12.32 -17.45
C ALA A 34 15.55 13.16 -18.71
N ARG A 35 15.34 12.51 -19.85
CA ARG A 35 15.01 13.16 -21.13
C ARG A 35 13.72 13.96 -21.05
N LEU A 36 12.67 13.39 -20.47
CA LEU A 36 11.37 14.04 -20.38
C LEU A 36 11.39 15.27 -19.47
N TYR A 37 11.99 15.16 -18.29
CA TYR A 37 12.04 16.27 -17.33
C TYR A 37 13.14 17.29 -17.64
N GLY A 38 14.09 16.94 -18.52
CA GLY A 38 15.26 17.74 -18.82
C GLY A 38 16.24 17.81 -17.65
N ILE A 39 16.46 16.72 -16.92
CA ILE A 39 17.41 16.67 -15.80
C ILE A 39 18.49 15.62 -16.04
N GLN A 40 19.56 15.64 -15.26
CA GLN A 40 20.62 14.65 -15.38
C GLN A 40 20.14 13.27 -14.92
N PHE A 41 20.75 12.20 -15.45
CA PHE A 41 20.40 10.83 -15.10
C PHE A 41 20.48 10.57 -13.58
N ASN A 42 21.55 11.05 -12.93
CA ASN A 42 21.72 10.90 -11.48
C ASN A 42 20.69 11.69 -10.66
N GLU A 43 20.22 12.82 -11.17
CA GLU A 43 19.22 13.66 -10.49
C GLU A 43 17.84 13.02 -10.48
N VAL A 44 17.52 12.16 -11.45
CA VAL A 44 16.30 11.34 -11.41
C VAL A 44 16.27 10.45 -10.17
N LEU A 45 17.44 9.91 -9.76
CA LEU A 45 17.57 8.97 -8.64
C LEU A 45 17.70 9.69 -7.29
N THR A 46 18.41 10.82 -7.27
CA THR A 46 18.82 11.51 -6.04
C THR A 46 17.92 12.68 -5.65
N ARG A 47 17.19 13.29 -6.60
CA ARG A 47 16.37 14.48 -6.36
C ARG A 47 14.87 14.17 -6.35
N GLY A 48 14.15 14.90 -5.51
CA GLY A 48 12.71 14.74 -5.31
C GLY A 48 11.84 15.29 -6.45
N SER A 49 10.53 15.16 -6.28
CA SER A 49 9.50 15.58 -7.25
C SER A 49 9.52 17.08 -7.57
N GLN A 50 9.78 17.93 -6.57
CA GLN A 50 9.82 19.39 -6.74
C GLN A 50 10.82 19.83 -7.81
N PHE A 51 12.01 19.23 -7.82
CA PHE A 51 13.05 19.55 -8.81
C PHE A 51 12.61 19.22 -10.24
N ARG A 52 11.82 18.14 -10.41
CA ARG A 52 11.30 17.72 -11.70
C ARG A 52 10.27 18.71 -12.24
N VAL A 53 9.35 19.17 -11.38
CA VAL A 53 8.34 20.19 -11.73
C VAL A 53 9.02 21.51 -12.06
N GLU A 54 9.92 21.96 -11.20
CA GLU A 54 10.66 23.22 -11.37
C GLU A 54 11.47 23.21 -12.68
N SER A 55 12.14 22.11 -13.01
CA SER A 55 12.91 21.99 -14.25
C SER A 55 12.04 22.23 -15.50
N MET A 56 10.84 21.67 -15.54
CA MET A 56 9.91 21.86 -16.66
C MET A 56 9.27 23.27 -16.64
N LEU A 57 8.81 23.70 -15.46
CA LEU A 57 8.13 24.99 -15.28
C LEU A 57 9.05 26.17 -15.61
N LEU A 58 10.31 26.15 -15.17
CA LEU A 58 11.26 27.24 -15.43
C LEU A 58 11.67 27.35 -16.90
N ARG A 59 11.73 26.23 -17.64
CA ARG A 59 11.96 26.27 -19.09
C ARG A 59 10.80 26.93 -19.81
N LEU A 60 9.58 26.60 -19.41
CA LEU A 60 8.38 27.23 -19.94
C LEU A 60 8.33 28.72 -19.55
N ALA A 61 8.62 29.05 -18.29
CA ALA A 61 8.69 30.42 -17.81
C ALA A 61 9.69 31.26 -18.62
N ARG A 62 10.89 30.74 -18.89
CA ARG A 62 11.90 31.40 -19.73
C ARG A 62 11.38 31.68 -21.14
N ARG A 63 10.69 30.71 -21.76
CA ARG A 63 10.10 30.86 -23.10
C ARG A 63 9.07 32.00 -23.13
N GLU A 64 8.24 32.06 -22.09
CA GLU A 64 7.18 33.07 -21.93
C GLU A 64 7.67 34.36 -21.23
N LYS A 65 9.00 34.55 -21.08
CA LYS A 65 9.66 35.73 -20.49
C LYS A 65 9.25 36.05 -19.04
N TYR A 66 8.95 35.03 -18.25
CA TYR A 66 8.74 35.14 -16.80
C TYR A 66 10.02 34.99 -16.00
N VAL A 67 10.04 35.61 -14.82
CA VAL A 67 11.05 35.41 -13.78
C VAL A 67 10.39 34.71 -12.60
N ALA A 68 11.00 33.64 -12.11
CA ALA A 68 10.49 32.91 -10.96
C ALA A 68 11.09 33.48 -9.66
N PRO A 69 10.28 33.70 -8.62
CA PRO A 69 10.78 34.11 -7.31
C PRO A 69 11.55 32.97 -6.62
N SER A 70 12.50 33.34 -5.78
CA SER A 70 13.16 32.41 -4.85
C SER A 70 12.66 32.68 -3.43
N ILE A 71 11.75 31.85 -2.95
CA ILE A 71 11.14 32.04 -1.62
C ILE A 71 12.11 31.54 -0.54
N SER A 72 12.45 32.41 0.40
CA SER A 72 13.30 32.06 1.54
C SER A 72 12.54 31.20 2.57
N PRO A 73 13.25 30.41 3.42
CA PRO A 73 12.62 29.69 4.51
C PRO A 73 11.84 30.59 5.48
N ALA A 74 12.29 31.83 5.70
CA ALA A 74 11.62 32.79 6.58
C ALA A 74 10.29 33.26 5.99
N GLN A 75 10.29 33.68 4.71
CA GLN A 75 9.07 34.02 3.98
C GLN A 75 8.09 32.84 3.97
N ARG A 76 8.58 31.62 3.71
CA ARG A 76 7.76 30.42 3.72
C ARG A 76 7.14 30.12 5.09
N GLY A 77 7.87 30.38 6.17
CA GLY A 77 7.37 30.22 7.54
C GLY A 77 6.31 31.26 7.94
N ALA A 78 6.31 32.43 7.28
CA ALA A 78 5.33 33.50 7.50
C ALA A 78 4.04 33.33 6.67
N MET A 79 4.03 32.43 5.67
CA MET A 79 2.86 32.18 4.84
C MET A 79 1.66 31.71 5.65
N CYS A 80 0.45 32.04 5.16
CA CYS A 80 -0.78 31.47 5.70
C CYS A 80 -0.77 29.94 5.65
N SER A 81 -1.50 29.32 6.57
CA SER A 81 -1.73 27.87 6.54
C SER A 81 -2.78 27.52 5.48
N PRO A 82 -2.69 26.34 4.83
CA PRO A 82 -3.76 25.87 3.95
C PRO A 82 -5.07 25.68 4.71
N GLU A 83 -6.16 26.17 4.17
CA GLU A 83 -7.49 26.16 4.81
C GLU A 83 -8.35 25.01 4.28
N THR A 84 -8.09 24.55 3.06
CA THR A 84 -9.00 23.65 2.36
C THR A 84 -8.53 22.20 2.38
N LEU A 85 -9.41 21.31 2.82
CA LEU A 85 -9.17 19.87 2.81
C LEU A 85 -9.92 19.19 1.65
N PRO A 86 -9.32 18.15 1.04
CA PRO A 86 -10.01 17.33 0.05
C PRO A 86 -11.21 16.62 0.70
N LEU A 87 -12.23 16.33 -0.10
CA LEU A 87 -13.40 15.61 0.38
C LEU A 87 -13.10 14.12 0.55
N THR A 88 -13.25 13.60 1.76
CA THR A 88 -13.35 12.16 2.01
C THR A 88 -14.61 11.92 2.82
N MET A 89 -15.65 11.41 2.15
CA MET A 89 -16.92 11.11 2.80
C MET A 89 -16.74 9.99 3.82
N GLU A 90 -17.54 9.97 4.89
CA GLU A 90 -17.66 8.75 5.69
C GLU A 90 -18.38 7.70 4.86
N PRO A 91 -17.79 6.51 4.68
CA PRO A 91 -18.48 5.44 3.99
C PRO A 91 -19.68 4.96 4.79
N GLU A 92 -20.73 4.56 4.09
CA GLU A 92 -21.71 3.65 4.67
C GLU A 92 -21.04 2.27 4.83
N SER A 93 -20.51 1.99 6.03
CA SER A 93 -19.80 0.73 6.26
C SER A 93 -20.76 -0.46 6.17
N GLY A 94 -20.38 -1.49 5.42
CA GLY A 94 -21.26 -2.63 5.20
C GLY A 94 -20.76 -3.64 4.17
N PHE A 95 -21.51 -4.75 4.08
CA PHE A 95 -21.36 -5.76 3.04
C PHE A 95 -22.43 -5.57 1.95
N TYR A 96 -21.98 -5.19 0.77
CA TYR A 96 -22.80 -4.92 -0.40
C TYR A 96 -22.76 -6.13 -1.35
N ARG A 97 -23.91 -6.80 -1.47
CA ARG A 97 -24.11 -7.88 -2.44
C ARG A 97 -24.47 -7.36 -3.81
N ASP A 98 -25.16 -6.23 -3.89
CA ASP A 98 -25.50 -5.58 -5.15
C ASP A 98 -24.26 -4.92 -5.79
N PRO A 99 -24.26 -4.70 -7.12
CA PRO A 99 -23.16 -4.02 -7.80
C PRO A 99 -22.94 -2.60 -7.28
N VAL A 100 -21.67 -2.27 -7.02
CA VAL A 100 -21.23 -0.91 -6.70
C VAL A 100 -20.35 -0.40 -7.84
N ILE A 101 -20.80 0.67 -8.49
CA ILE A 101 -20.08 1.33 -9.56
C ILE A 101 -18.98 2.20 -8.95
N VAL A 102 -17.75 2.08 -9.45
CA VAL A 102 -16.62 2.93 -9.06
C VAL A 102 -16.29 3.87 -10.21
N LEU A 103 -16.53 5.16 -9.96
CA LEU A 103 -16.30 6.25 -10.90
C LEU A 103 -15.13 7.10 -10.39
N ASP A 104 -14.21 7.47 -11.27
CA ASP A 104 -12.99 8.22 -10.92
C ASP A 104 -12.72 9.35 -11.93
N PHE A 105 -12.36 10.54 -11.44
CA PHE A 105 -12.02 11.67 -12.29
C PHE A 105 -10.62 11.50 -12.90
N GLN A 106 -10.53 11.58 -14.23
CA GLN A 106 -9.25 11.43 -14.91
C GLN A 106 -8.33 12.62 -14.63
N SER A 107 -7.30 12.40 -13.81
CA SER A 107 -6.32 13.43 -13.47
C SER A 107 -7.01 14.69 -12.91
N LEU A 108 -7.83 14.53 -11.87
CA LEU A 108 -8.70 15.58 -11.31
C LEU A 108 -8.00 16.94 -11.16
N TYR A 109 -6.95 17.02 -10.33
CA TYR A 109 -6.27 18.30 -10.10
C TYR A 109 -5.62 18.89 -11.34
N PRO A 110 -4.86 18.14 -12.17
CA PRO A 110 -4.41 18.64 -13.47
C PRO A 110 -5.53 19.21 -14.34
N SER A 111 -6.66 18.50 -14.43
CA SER A 111 -7.80 18.92 -15.25
C SER A 111 -8.47 20.19 -14.72
N ILE A 112 -8.57 20.35 -13.39
CA ILE A 112 -9.07 21.57 -12.74
C ILE A 112 -8.14 22.76 -13.02
N ILE A 113 -6.83 22.55 -12.88
CA ILE A 113 -5.83 23.58 -13.16
C ILE A 113 -6.02 24.11 -14.60
N ILE A 114 -6.18 23.20 -15.57
CA ILE A 114 -6.37 23.57 -16.98
C ILE A 114 -7.72 24.27 -17.20
N ALA A 115 -8.81 23.66 -16.73
CA ALA A 115 -10.17 24.13 -17.00
C ALA A 115 -10.45 25.52 -16.41
N TYR A 116 -9.97 25.77 -15.19
CA TYR A 116 -10.18 27.02 -14.47
C TYR A 116 -8.95 27.95 -14.49
N ASN A 117 -7.95 27.68 -15.34
CA ASN A 117 -6.77 28.52 -15.52
C ASN A 117 -6.02 28.87 -14.20
N TYR A 118 -6.00 27.96 -13.22
CA TYR A 118 -5.36 28.20 -11.93
C TYR A 118 -3.83 28.14 -12.05
N CYS A 119 -3.14 29.23 -11.78
CA CYS A 119 -1.69 29.31 -11.88
C CYS A 119 -1.12 30.43 -11.01
N PHE A 120 0.16 30.34 -10.67
CA PHE A 120 0.93 31.44 -10.11
C PHE A 120 0.84 32.74 -10.92
N THR A 121 0.76 32.65 -12.25
CA THR A 121 0.80 33.83 -13.16
C THR A 121 -0.58 34.40 -13.48
N THR A 122 -1.65 33.82 -12.92
CA THR A 122 -3.05 34.22 -13.17
C THR A 122 -3.80 34.52 -11.88
N CYS A 123 -3.27 34.14 -10.72
CA CYS A 123 -3.83 34.47 -9.41
C CYS A 123 -3.53 35.92 -9.04
N LEU A 124 -4.53 36.62 -8.49
CA LEU A 124 -4.46 38.03 -8.08
C LEU A 124 -4.61 38.20 -6.56
N GLY A 125 -4.59 37.11 -5.79
CA GLY A 125 -4.80 37.11 -4.34
C GLY A 125 -6.22 36.72 -3.91
N LYS A 126 -6.51 36.79 -2.61
CA LYS A 126 -7.83 36.49 -2.04
C LYS A 126 -8.71 37.74 -2.01
N VAL A 127 -10.02 37.56 -2.19
CA VAL A 127 -11.04 38.62 -2.04
C VAL A 127 -10.99 39.25 -0.65
N SER A 128 -10.70 38.48 0.40
CA SER A 128 -10.52 39.01 1.77
C SER A 128 -9.41 40.04 1.87
N ASN A 129 -8.37 39.92 1.04
CA ASN A 129 -7.23 40.84 1.06
C ASN A 129 -7.53 42.11 0.25
N VAL A 130 -8.66 42.15 -0.50
CA VAL A 130 -9.11 43.33 -1.24
C VAL A 130 -9.53 44.45 -0.30
N GLU A 131 -9.97 44.17 0.93
CA GLU A 131 -10.24 45.22 1.92
C GLU A 131 -8.97 45.98 2.33
N ASN A 132 -7.82 45.29 2.38
CA ASN A 132 -6.51 45.91 2.63
C ASN A 132 -6.03 46.78 1.45
N ILE A 133 -6.58 46.57 0.24
CA ILE A 133 -6.25 47.35 -0.96
C ILE A 133 -6.74 48.80 -0.87
N CYS A 134 -7.79 49.06 -0.08
CA CYS A 134 -8.29 50.41 0.20
C CYS A 134 -7.40 51.19 1.20
N SER A 135 -6.37 50.55 1.76
CA SER A 135 -5.39 51.17 2.65
C SER A 135 -4.24 51.81 1.85
N ALA A 136 -3.61 52.86 2.40
CA ALA A 136 -2.64 53.72 1.70
C ALA A 136 -1.45 52.99 1.04
N ASN A 137 -1.11 51.76 1.47
CA ASN A 137 0.07 51.03 1.00
C ASN A 137 -0.19 49.99 -0.11
N LYS A 138 -1.45 49.59 -0.39
CA LYS A 138 -1.82 48.66 -1.50
C LYS A 138 -1.00 47.35 -1.62
N ILE A 139 -0.43 46.84 -0.53
CA ILE A 139 0.38 45.60 -0.53
C ILE A 139 -0.53 44.40 -0.33
N ILE A 140 -0.35 43.36 -1.15
CA ILE A 140 -0.98 42.04 -0.97
C ILE A 140 0.10 40.98 -0.77
N GLU A 141 -0.09 40.16 0.25
CA GLU A 141 0.62 38.90 0.43
C GLU A 141 0.04 37.83 -0.50
N PHE A 142 0.92 37.17 -1.24
CA PHE A 142 0.58 36.10 -2.18
C PHE A 142 1.64 35.01 -2.14
N GLY A 143 1.27 33.85 -1.62
CA GLY A 143 2.24 32.83 -1.26
C GLY A 143 3.30 33.40 -0.30
N GLY A 144 4.58 33.24 -0.64
CA GLY A 144 5.68 33.83 0.13
C GLY A 144 6.15 35.20 -0.39
N LEU A 145 5.33 35.91 -1.16
CA LEU A 145 5.65 37.19 -1.78
C LEU A 145 4.74 38.30 -1.29
N GLU A 146 5.25 39.53 -1.35
CA GLU A 146 4.49 40.76 -1.20
C GLU A 146 4.59 41.55 -2.52
N TYR A 147 3.47 42.06 -3.02
CA TYR A 147 3.47 42.92 -4.20
C TYR A 147 2.39 44.02 -4.11
N ASN A 148 2.64 45.11 -4.84
CA ASN A 148 1.69 46.21 -4.95
C ASN A 148 0.57 45.85 -5.94
N CYS A 149 -0.66 45.85 -5.47
CA CYS A 149 -1.80 45.41 -6.26
C CYS A 149 -2.28 46.50 -7.23
N PRO A 150 -2.40 46.21 -8.55
CA PRO A 150 -2.92 47.14 -9.52
C PRO A 150 -4.46 47.18 -9.47
N VAL A 151 -4.98 47.89 -8.47
CA VAL A 151 -6.42 47.98 -8.16
C VAL A 151 -7.25 48.40 -9.37
N ASP A 152 -6.78 49.43 -10.09
CA ASP A 152 -7.49 50.01 -11.24
C ASP A 152 -7.64 48.98 -12.37
N ASP A 153 -6.60 48.16 -12.59
CA ASP A 153 -6.63 47.07 -13.56
C ASP A 153 -7.60 45.97 -13.14
N ILE A 154 -7.65 45.63 -11.84
CA ILE A 154 -8.59 44.64 -11.30
C ILE A 154 -10.03 45.12 -11.47
N VAL A 155 -10.32 46.39 -11.14
CA VAL A 155 -11.65 46.99 -11.29
C VAL A 155 -12.06 46.98 -12.77
N ALA A 156 -11.19 47.42 -13.68
CA ALA A 156 -11.47 47.37 -15.11
C ALA A 156 -11.72 45.93 -15.62
N MET A 157 -10.99 44.95 -15.08
CA MET A 157 -11.20 43.53 -15.40
C MET A 157 -12.50 42.96 -14.80
N LEU A 158 -12.95 43.47 -13.65
CA LEU A 158 -14.25 43.13 -13.05
C LEU A 158 -15.40 43.66 -13.90
N ASP A 159 -15.34 44.93 -14.30
CA ASP A 159 -16.37 45.59 -15.13
C ASP A 159 -16.55 44.88 -16.48
N THR A 160 -15.48 44.31 -17.03
CA THR A 160 -15.49 43.58 -18.29
C THR A 160 -15.72 42.06 -18.14
N ASN A 161 -16.04 41.59 -16.92
CA ASN A 161 -16.26 40.19 -16.58
C ASN A 161 -15.12 39.27 -17.04
N ARG A 162 -13.87 39.67 -16.78
CA ARG A 162 -12.65 38.95 -17.19
C ARG A 162 -11.93 38.23 -16.05
N LEU A 163 -12.48 38.28 -14.85
CA LEU A 163 -11.99 37.55 -13.68
C LEU A 163 -12.95 36.42 -13.33
N HIS A 164 -12.48 35.48 -12.52
CA HIS A 164 -13.34 34.51 -11.83
C HIS A 164 -12.79 34.22 -10.45
N ILE A 165 -13.69 33.86 -9.54
CA ILE A 165 -13.38 33.61 -8.13
C ILE A 165 -13.48 32.11 -7.87
N SER A 166 -12.46 31.57 -7.21
CA SER A 166 -12.45 30.18 -6.75
C SER A 166 -13.35 30.00 -5.51
N PRO A 167 -13.75 28.77 -5.15
CA PRO A 167 -14.61 28.53 -3.98
C PRO A 167 -14.00 28.99 -2.66
N THR A 168 -12.67 29.15 -2.62
CA THR A 168 -11.89 29.60 -1.46
C THR A 168 -11.66 31.12 -1.45
N GLY A 169 -12.26 31.84 -2.40
CA GLY A 169 -12.16 33.30 -2.50
C GLY A 169 -10.88 33.81 -3.18
N ALA A 170 -10.02 32.96 -3.74
CA ALA A 170 -8.91 33.41 -4.57
C ALA A 170 -9.38 33.86 -5.96
N ILE A 171 -8.89 35.00 -6.42
CA ILE A 171 -9.25 35.66 -7.69
C ILE A 171 -8.26 35.24 -8.77
N PHE A 172 -8.78 34.87 -9.95
CA PHE A 172 -7.98 34.48 -11.11
C PHE A 172 -8.42 35.23 -12.36
N CYS A 173 -7.47 35.56 -13.23
CA CYS A 173 -7.79 36.09 -14.56
C CYS A 173 -8.19 34.99 -15.53
N GLN A 174 -9.14 35.28 -16.40
CA GLN A 174 -9.59 34.34 -17.43
C GLN A 174 -8.50 34.08 -18.48
N LYS A 175 -8.57 32.89 -19.09
CA LYS A 175 -7.65 32.43 -20.15
C LYS A 175 -7.49 33.42 -21.32
N ILE A 176 -8.52 34.21 -21.61
CA ILE A 176 -8.54 35.20 -22.69
C ILE A 176 -7.60 36.39 -22.44
N ILE A 177 -7.39 36.78 -21.17
CA ILE A 177 -6.39 37.79 -20.82
C ILE A 177 -5.01 37.15 -20.81
N ARG A 178 -4.88 36.04 -20.07
CA ARG A 178 -3.60 35.38 -19.86
C ARG A 178 -3.82 33.90 -19.61
N ARG A 179 -3.10 33.09 -20.38
CA ARG A 179 -3.02 31.65 -20.14
C ARG A 179 -1.92 31.37 -19.12
N GLY A 180 -2.25 30.67 -18.04
CA GLY A 180 -1.30 30.34 -16.98
C GLY A 180 -0.23 29.35 -17.42
N LEU A 181 0.98 29.45 -16.84
CA LEU A 181 2.10 28.52 -17.11
C LEU A 181 1.76 27.07 -16.72
N MET A 182 1.15 26.86 -15.55
CA MET A 182 0.75 25.52 -15.08
C MET A 182 -0.31 24.88 -16.00
N PRO A 183 -1.41 25.57 -16.38
CA PRO A 183 -2.33 25.10 -17.41
C PRO A 183 -1.64 24.70 -18.71
N MET A 184 -0.75 25.55 -19.25
CA MET A 184 -0.02 25.24 -20.49
C MET A 184 0.82 23.98 -20.37
N MET A 185 1.63 23.89 -19.31
CA MET A 185 2.49 22.74 -19.05
C MET A 185 1.69 21.45 -18.89
N LEU A 186 0.63 21.47 -18.09
CA LEU A 186 -0.18 20.29 -17.81
C LEU A 186 -0.98 19.84 -19.04
N GLU A 187 -1.48 20.76 -19.85
CA GLU A 187 -2.18 20.44 -21.08
C GLU A 187 -1.24 19.73 -22.08
N GLU A 188 -0.01 20.23 -22.26
CA GLU A 188 1.02 19.55 -23.07
C GLU A 188 1.36 18.16 -22.52
N ILE A 189 1.54 18.03 -21.20
CA ILE A 189 1.85 16.75 -20.53
C ILE A 189 0.73 15.74 -20.72
N LEU A 190 -0.53 16.13 -20.50
CA LEU A 190 -1.69 15.24 -20.62
C LEU A 190 -1.92 14.83 -22.07
N ASN A 191 -1.86 15.76 -23.02
CA ASN A 191 -1.99 15.46 -24.45
C ASN A 191 -0.89 14.52 -24.92
N THR A 192 0.36 14.78 -24.52
CA THR A 192 1.50 13.89 -24.81
C THR A 192 1.28 12.51 -24.20
N ARG A 193 0.75 12.43 -22.99
CA ARG A 193 0.47 11.15 -22.34
C ARG A 193 -0.59 10.34 -23.09
N VAL A 194 -1.63 10.99 -23.60
CA VAL A 194 -2.65 10.33 -24.44
C VAL A 194 -2.00 9.77 -25.71
N MET A 195 -1.16 10.55 -26.39
CA MET A 195 -0.42 10.12 -27.58
C MET A 195 0.50 8.93 -27.28
N VAL A 196 1.29 9.01 -26.21
CA VAL A 196 2.20 7.93 -25.78
C VAL A 196 1.44 6.65 -25.43
N LYS A 197 0.29 6.76 -24.75
CA LYS A 197 -0.56 5.59 -24.45
C LYS A 197 -1.14 4.95 -25.70
N LYS A 198 -1.52 5.75 -26.71
CA LYS A 198 -1.98 5.22 -28.01
C LYS A 198 -0.86 4.47 -28.71
N ALA A 199 0.32 5.08 -28.83
CA ALA A 199 1.50 4.43 -29.39
C ALA A 199 1.88 3.14 -28.61
N ALA A 200 1.80 3.15 -27.28
CA ALA A 200 2.10 1.97 -26.46
C ALA A 200 1.20 0.77 -26.79
N LYS A 201 -0.08 1.03 -27.15
CA LYS A 201 -1.00 -0.02 -27.60
C LYS A 201 -0.63 -0.55 -28.98
N GLU A 202 -0.29 0.33 -29.92
CA GLU A 202 0.10 -0.04 -31.29
C GLU A 202 1.40 -0.86 -31.30
N PHE A 203 2.41 -0.43 -30.52
CA PHE A 203 3.71 -1.10 -30.44
C PHE A 203 3.81 -2.19 -29.36
N LYS A 204 2.67 -2.72 -28.87
CA LYS A 204 2.64 -3.72 -27.79
C LYS A 204 3.48 -4.98 -28.10
N LYS A 205 3.60 -5.35 -29.37
CA LYS A 205 4.41 -6.50 -29.82
C LYS A 205 5.92 -6.21 -29.86
N HIS A 206 6.33 -4.95 -29.98
CA HIS A 206 7.73 -4.54 -30.01
C HIS A 206 8.24 -4.26 -28.59
N ARG A 207 8.86 -5.28 -27.96
CA ARG A 207 9.27 -5.24 -26.54
C ARG A 207 10.08 -4.00 -26.15
N GLN A 208 11.02 -3.57 -26.97
CA GLN A 208 11.87 -2.40 -26.67
C GLN A 208 11.07 -1.09 -26.73
N MET A 209 10.28 -0.89 -27.77
CA MET A 209 9.42 0.30 -27.91
C MET A 209 8.35 0.35 -26.82
N ALA A 210 7.71 -0.78 -26.54
CA ALA A 210 6.71 -0.88 -25.47
C ALA A 210 7.28 -0.45 -24.11
N ARG A 211 8.53 -0.86 -23.78
CA ARG A 211 9.22 -0.45 -22.55
C ARG A 211 9.48 1.05 -22.48
N ILE A 212 9.99 1.64 -23.56
CA ILE A 212 10.25 3.08 -23.65
C ILE A 212 8.96 3.87 -23.47
N LEU A 213 7.89 3.48 -24.19
CA LEU A 213 6.60 4.16 -24.14
C LEU A 213 5.94 4.02 -22.76
N GLU A 214 6.07 2.87 -22.11
CA GLU A 214 5.58 2.66 -20.75
C GLU A 214 6.37 3.51 -19.73
N ALA A 215 7.69 3.60 -19.85
CA ALA A 215 8.49 4.50 -19.02
C ALA A 215 8.07 5.96 -19.19
N ARG A 216 7.84 6.41 -20.43
CA ARG A 216 7.36 7.76 -20.74
C ARG A 216 5.98 8.04 -20.16
N GLN A 217 5.01 7.13 -20.31
CA GLN A 217 3.66 7.35 -19.80
C GLN A 217 3.63 7.43 -18.27
N LEU A 218 4.45 6.62 -17.58
CA LEU A 218 4.61 6.65 -16.13
C LEU A 218 5.25 7.97 -15.67
N ALA A 219 6.26 8.44 -16.39
CA ALA A 219 6.91 9.72 -16.10
C ALA A 219 5.94 10.90 -16.26
N LEU A 220 5.18 10.93 -17.37
CA LEU A 220 4.12 11.92 -17.61
C LEU A 220 3.01 11.87 -16.55
N LYS A 221 2.60 10.66 -16.12
CA LYS A 221 1.63 10.49 -15.03
C LYS A 221 2.17 11.07 -13.73
N LEU A 222 3.42 10.77 -13.39
CA LEU A 222 4.03 11.21 -12.15
C LEU A 222 4.09 12.74 -12.09
N ILE A 223 4.60 13.39 -13.14
CA ILE A 223 4.76 14.84 -13.16
C ILE A 223 3.41 15.57 -13.08
N ALA A 224 2.38 15.07 -13.77
CA ALA A 224 1.03 15.62 -13.68
C ALA A 224 0.51 15.58 -12.23
N ASN A 225 0.68 14.45 -11.54
CA ASN A 225 0.21 14.27 -10.16
C ASN A 225 0.99 15.14 -9.15
N VAL A 226 2.30 15.32 -9.34
CA VAL A 226 3.13 16.08 -8.39
C VAL A 226 3.10 17.60 -8.63
N THR A 227 2.55 18.07 -9.77
CA THR A 227 2.52 19.50 -10.12
C THR A 227 1.70 20.32 -9.13
N TYR A 228 0.52 19.82 -8.74
CA TYR A 228 -0.26 20.44 -7.64
C TYR A 228 0.54 20.48 -6.33
N GLY A 229 1.21 19.37 -5.99
CA GLY A 229 2.01 19.26 -4.78
C GLY A 229 3.21 20.23 -4.72
N TYR A 230 3.63 20.78 -5.86
CA TYR A 230 4.64 21.84 -5.89
C TYR A 230 4.11 23.16 -5.35
N ALA A 231 2.87 23.53 -5.69
CA ALA A 231 2.19 24.72 -5.15
C ALA A 231 1.80 24.55 -3.67
N ALA A 232 1.40 23.34 -3.26
CA ALA A 232 0.95 23.06 -1.90
C ALA A 232 2.08 22.82 -0.87
N ALA A 233 3.35 22.96 -1.25
CA ALA A 233 4.49 22.54 -0.43
C ALA A 233 4.90 23.56 0.66
N ASN A 234 4.03 23.87 1.62
CA ASN A 234 4.29 24.91 2.62
C ASN A 234 5.47 24.61 3.56
N PHE A 235 5.80 23.34 3.83
CA PHE A 235 6.89 23.00 4.75
C PHE A 235 8.29 23.13 4.12
N SER A 236 8.48 22.56 2.93
CA SER A 236 9.79 22.44 2.27
C SER A 236 9.81 22.91 0.81
N GLY A 237 8.74 23.56 0.34
CA GLY A 237 8.58 24.04 -1.03
C GLY A 237 9.52 25.17 -1.40
N ARG A 238 9.86 25.25 -2.69
CA ARG A 238 10.71 26.31 -3.26
C ARG A 238 9.90 27.52 -3.73
N MET A 239 8.69 27.27 -4.22
CA MET A 239 7.73 28.30 -4.64
C MET A 239 6.30 27.87 -4.27
N PRO A 240 5.99 27.69 -2.96
CA PRO A 240 4.64 27.37 -2.51
C PRO A 240 3.71 28.58 -2.68
N CYS A 241 2.43 28.30 -2.93
CA CYS A 241 1.37 29.30 -3.03
C CYS A 241 0.06 28.66 -2.55
N VAL A 242 -0.41 29.12 -1.40
CA VAL A 242 -1.55 28.54 -0.69
C VAL A 242 -2.85 28.83 -1.41
N GLU A 243 -2.97 30.03 -1.97
CA GLU A 243 -4.14 30.50 -2.70
C GLU A 243 -4.41 29.61 -3.92
N VAL A 244 -3.35 29.29 -4.67
CA VAL A 244 -3.45 28.38 -5.82
C VAL A 244 -3.74 26.96 -5.36
N ALA A 245 -3.06 26.46 -4.32
CA ALA A 245 -3.27 25.12 -3.82
C ALA A 245 -4.70 24.90 -3.30
N ASP A 246 -5.18 25.79 -2.43
CA ASP A 246 -6.51 25.74 -1.85
C ASP A 246 -7.59 25.92 -2.93
N ALA A 247 -7.40 26.81 -3.90
CA ALA A 247 -8.34 26.95 -5.03
C ALA A 247 -8.49 25.64 -5.83
N ILE A 248 -7.38 24.91 -6.05
CA ILE A 248 -7.39 23.61 -6.74
C ILE A 248 -8.16 22.58 -5.90
N VAL A 249 -7.87 22.45 -4.61
CA VAL A 249 -8.51 21.47 -3.72
C VAL A 249 -9.99 21.80 -3.54
N GLY A 250 -10.32 23.07 -3.30
CA GLY A 250 -11.69 23.55 -3.09
C GLY A 250 -12.55 23.33 -4.33
N LYS A 251 -12.02 23.62 -5.52
CA LYS A 251 -12.73 23.32 -6.77
C LYS A 251 -12.87 21.81 -7.00
N GLY A 252 -11.88 21.01 -6.60
CA GLY A 252 -11.96 19.54 -6.66
C GLY A 252 -13.07 18.98 -5.79
N ARG A 253 -13.13 19.45 -4.54
CA ARG A 253 -14.21 19.14 -3.61
C ARG A 253 -15.57 19.52 -4.17
N GLU A 254 -15.73 20.77 -4.61
CA GLU A 254 -16.99 21.25 -5.20
C GLU A 254 -17.40 20.41 -6.43
N THR A 255 -16.44 20.04 -7.28
CA THR A 255 -16.68 19.21 -8.46
C THR A 255 -17.23 17.83 -8.07
N LEU A 256 -16.66 17.21 -7.04
CA LEU A 256 -17.12 15.92 -6.52
C LEU A 256 -18.50 16.03 -5.86
N GLU A 257 -18.73 17.06 -5.03
CA GLU A 257 -20.04 17.32 -4.39
C GLU A 257 -21.15 17.51 -5.43
N ARG A 258 -20.89 18.28 -6.49
CA ARG A 258 -21.84 18.46 -7.61
C ARG A 258 -22.11 17.15 -8.34
N ALA A 259 -21.09 16.34 -8.58
CA ALA A 259 -21.26 15.03 -9.22
C ALA A 259 -22.11 14.08 -8.36
N MET A 260 -21.86 14.06 -7.04
CA MET A 260 -22.66 13.26 -6.10
C MET A 260 -24.11 13.72 -6.05
N LYS A 261 -24.35 15.04 -6.03
CA LYS A 261 -25.70 15.62 -6.09
C LYS A 261 -26.42 15.19 -7.37
N LEU A 262 -25.75 15.28 -8.52
CA LEU A 262 -26.29 14.86 -9.82
C LEU A 262 -26.68 13.38 -9.81
N VAL A 263 -25.87 12.51 -9.20
CA VAL A 263 -26.20 11.07 -9.08
C VAL A 263 -27.39 10.83 -8.15
N ASN A 264 -27.40 11.46 -6.97
CA ASN A 264 -28.43 11.21 -5.96
C ASN A 264 -29.80 11.80 -6.32
N GLU A 265 -29.84 12.91 -7.08
CA GLU A 265 -31.07 13.57 -7.51
C GLU A 265 -31.47 13.20 -8.95
N GLY A 266 -30.59 12.52 -9.69
CA GLY A 266 -30.76 12.19 -11.10
C GLY A 266 -31.61 10.94 -11.36
N ALA A 267 -32.01 10.77 -12.62
CA ALA A 267 -32.79 9.62 -13.07
C ALA A 267 -31.91 8.39 -13.39
N TYR A 268 -31.30 7.82 -12.35
CA TYR A 268 -30.46 6.61 -12.42
C TYR A 268 -31.08 5.40 -11.70
N GLY A 269 -32.41 5.35 -11.60
CA GLY A 269 -33.12 4.30 -10.86
C GLY A 269 -32.97 4.49 -9.35
N SER A 270 -32.80 3.40 -8.61
CA SER A 270 -32.57 3.43 -7.15
C SER A 270 -31.10 3.62 -6.77
N SER A 271 -30.26 4.05 -7.72
CA SER A 271 -28.83 4.24 -7.50
C SER A 271 -28.54 5.46 -6.61
N ARG A 272 -27.56 5.31 -5.71
CA ARG A 272 -27.15 6.39 -4.79
C ARG A 272 -25.68 6.28 -4.41
N VAL A 273 -25.07 7.39 -4.03
CA VAL A 273 -23.67 7.42 -3.59
C VAL A 273 -23.55 6.90 -2.16
N ILE A 274 -22.65 5.93 -1.94
CA ILE A 274 -22.38 5.34 -0.61
C ILE A 274 -20.99 5.67 -0.07
N TYR A 275 -20.07 6.11 -0.95
CA TYR A 275 -18.72 6.52 -0.57
C TYR A 275 -18.09 7.46 -1.60
N GLY A 276 -17.18 8.32 -1.15
CA GLY A 276 -16.38 9.20 -2.00
C GLY A 276 -15.02 9.49 -1.38
N ASP A 277 -13.96 9.37 -2.18
CA ASP A 277 -12.58 9.65 -1.76
C ASP A 277 -11.89 10.53 -2.81
N THR A 278 -11.86 11.84 -2.54
CA THR A 278 -11.15 12.90 -3.28
C THR A 278 -11.53 13.03 -4.76
N ASP A 279 -11.18 12.05 -5.57
CA ASP A 279 -11.39 11.96 -7.02
C ASP A 279 -12.34 10.83 -7.44
N SER A 280 -12.69 9.94 -6.51
CA SER A 280 -13.57 8.80 -6.78
C SER A 280 -14.89 8.86 -6.03
N MET A 281 -15.94 8.28 -6.63
CA MET A 281 -17.25 8.05 -6.00
C MET A 281 -17.77 6.63 -6.26
N PHE A 282 -18.46 6.10 -5.27
CA PHE A 282 -19.00 4.74 -5.23
C PHE A 282 -20.52 4.81 -5.22
N VAL A 283 -21.14 4.25 -6.25
CA VAL A 283 -22.58 4.31 -6.46
C VAL A 283 -23.16 2.90 -6.36
N ILE A 284 -23.97 2.64 -5.34
CA ILE A 284 -24.69 1.36 -5.23
C ILE A 284 -25.83 1.34 -6.24
N CYS A 285 -26.08 0.18 -6.86
CA CYS A 285 -27.22 -0.06 -7.74
C CYS A 285 -28.06 -1.22 -7.19
N PRO A 286 -28.98 -0.96 -6.25
CA PRO A 286 -29.75 -2.00 -5.59
C PRO A 286 -30.56 -2.83 -6.59
N GLY A 287 -30.46 -4.15 -6.53
CA GLY A 287 -31.18 -5.08 -7.41
C GLY A 287 -30.76 -5.10 -8.88
N ALA A 288 -29.76 -4.31 -9.28
CA ALA A 288 -29.28 -4.28 -10.66
C ALA A 288 -28.34 -5.46 -10.95
N THR A 289 -28.33 -5.90 -12.21
CA THR A 289 -27.30 -6.81 -12.72
C THR A 289 -25.97 -6.07 -12.96
N ARG A 290 -24.86 -6.81 -13.09
CA ARG A 290 -23.56 -6.20 -13.45
C ARG A 290 -23.62 -5.46 -14.78
N ALA A 291 -24.32 -6.00 -15.78
CA ALA A 291 -24.46 -5.39 -17.10
C ALA A 291 -25.21 -4.05 -17.03
N GLU A 292 -26.35 -4.02 -16.32
CA GLU A 292 -27.11 -2.79 -16.10
C GLU A 292 -26.30 -1.75 -15.32
N ALA A 293 -25.54 -2.17 -14.31
CA ALA A 293 -24.66 -1.28 -13.55
C ALA A 293 -23.53 -0.69 -14.44
N PHE A 294 -23.05 -1.41 -15.46
CA PHE A 294 -22.11 -0.85 -16.44
C PHE A 294 -22.77 0.26 -17.26
N ASP A 295 -24.02 0.06 -17.68
CA ASP A 295 -24.73 1.04 -18.50
C ASP A 295 -25.16 2.27 -17.69
N ILE A 296 -25.62 2.09 -16.45
CA ILE A 296 -25.84 3.18 -15.50
C ILE A 296 -24.54 3.95 -15.25
N GLY A 297 -23.42 3.24 -15.03
CA GLY A 297 -22.12 3.84 -14.79
C GLY A 297 -21.62 4.67 -15.97
N LYS A 298 -21.83 4.20 -17.21
CA LYS A 298 -21.52 4.97 -18.43
C LYS A 298 -22.37 6.23 -18.53
N ARG A 299 -23.68 6.11 -18.28
CA ARG A 299 -24.59 7.27 -18.30
C ARG A 299 -24.18 8.34 -17.29
N ILE A 300 -23.92 7.93 -16.03
CA ILE A 300 -23.43 8.86 -15.00
C ILE A 300 -22.10 9.51 -15.43
N ALA A 301 -21.16 8.71 -15.94
CA ALA A 301 -19.87 9.23 -16.40
C ALA A 301 -20.03 10.29 -17.50
N ASP A 302 -20.92 10.06 -18.46
CA ASP A 302 -21.19 10.98 -19.56
C ASP A 302 -21.91 12.25 -19.09
N ASP A 303 -22.94 12.13 -18.26
CA ASP A 303 -23.72 13.27 -17.77
C ASP A 303 -22.88 14.18 -16.86
N VAL A 304 -22.10 13.60 -15.93
CA VAL A 304 -21.17 14.36 -15.09
C VAL A 304 -20.07 15.00 -15.94
N THR A 305 -19.55 14.31 -16.96
CA THR A 305 -18.55 14.91 -17.85
C THR A 305 -19.12 16.08 -18.64
N LYS A 306 -20.35 15.99 -19.16
CA LYS A 306 -21.02 17.09 -19.87
C LYS A 306 -21.30 18.30 -18.97
N ALA A 307 -21.56 18.07 -17.69
CA ALA A 307 -21.79 19.13 -16.71
C ALA A 307 -20.52 19.88 -16.29
N ASN A 308 -19.34 19.46 -16.75
CA ASN A 308 -18.05 20.04 -16.36
C ASN A 308 -17.28 20.63 -17.56
N PRO A 309 -16.45 21.66 -17.33
CA PRO A 309 -15.62 22.24 -18.38
C PRO A 309 -14.51 21.26 -18.83
N ASN A 310 -14.17 21.29 -20.12
CA ASN A 310 -13.04 20.53 -20.65
C ASN A 310 -11.71 21.00 -19.98
N PRO A 311 -10.80 20.09 -19.56
CA PRO A 311 -10.78 18.63 -19.75
C PRO A 311 -11.25 17.80 -18.55
N VAL A 312 -12.05 18.34 -17.64
CA VAL A 312 -12.57 17.59 -16.48
C VAL A 312 -13.51 16.48 -16.98
N LYS A 313 -13.07 15.23 -16.81
CA LYS A 313 -13.79 14.05 -17.30
C LYS A 313 -13.89 12.99 -16.21
N LEU A 314 -15.11 12.51 -15.99
CA LEU A 314 -15.38 11.36 -15.14
C LEU A 314 -15.24 10.07 -15.95
N LYS A 315 -14.68 9.02 -15.35
CA LYS A 315 -14.52 7.72 -15.99
C LYS A 315 -15.13 6.64 -15.13
N LEU A 316 -15.85 5.72 -15.77
CA LEU A 316 -16.10 4.39 -15.21
C LEU A 316 -14.78 3.62 -15.12
N GLU A 317 -14.34 3.36 -13.89
CA GLU A 317 -13.13 2.57 -13.64
C GLU A 317 -13.48 1.08 -13.68
N LYS A 318 -14.47 0.68 -12.88
CA LYS A 318 -14.85 -0.72 -12.64
C LYS A 318 -16.18 -0.81 -11.90
N ILE A 319 -16.71 -2.02 -11.82
CA ILE A 319 -17.81 -2.41 -10.93
C ILE A 319 -17.26 -3.36 -9.88
N MET A 320 -17.60 -3.14 -8.61
CA MET A 320 -17.28 -4.05 -7.52
C MET A 320 -18.54 -4.84 -7.14
N HIS A 321 -18.49 -6.16 -7.28
CA HIS A 321 -19.63 -7.05 -7.01
C HIS A 321 -19.14 -8.45 -6.59
N PRO A 322 -19.21 -8.83 -5.30
CA PRO A 322 -19.65 -8.01 -4.15
C PRO A 322 -18.53 -7.07 -3.63
N LEU A 323 -18.88 -6.21 -2.67
CA LEU A 323 -18.00 -5.23 -2.00
C LEU A 323 -18.20 -5.26 -0.47
N ILE A 324 -17.11 -5.19 0.28
CA ILE A 324 -17.10 -4.81 1.71
C ILE A 324 -16.44 -3.45 1.82
N LEU A 325 -17.12 -2.54 2.50
CA LEU A 325 -16.64 -1.20 2.78
C LEU A 325 -16.49 -1.08 4.31
N GLU A 326 -15.25 -1.03 4.80
CA GLU A 326 -14.98 -1.02 6.25
C GLU A 326 -14.98 0.41 6.79
N SER A 327 -14.12 1.27 6.24
CA SER A 327 -13.94 2.66 6.65
C SER A 327 -13.21 3.44 5.57
N LYS A 328 -12.95 4.74 5.81
CA LYS A 328 -12.24 5.60 4.86
C LYS A 328 -10.94 4.93 4.37
N LYS A 329 -10.81 4.79 3.05
CA LYS A 329 -9.67 4.17 2.36
C LYS A 329 -9.46 2.68 2.69
N ARG A 330 -10.48 2.00 3.22
CA ARG A 330 -10.46 0.58 3.59
C ARG A 330 -11.67 -0.14 3.02
N TYR A 331 -11.45 -0.86 1.93
CA TYR A 331 -12.50 -1.61 1.25
C TYR A 331 -11.91 -2.77 0.44
N VAL A 332 -12.75 -3.76 0.14
CA VAL A 332 -12.36 -4.94 -0.60
C VAL A 332 -13.54 -5.52 -1.36
N GLY A 333 -13.33 -5.93 -2.61
CA GLY A 333 -14.38 -6.56 -3.40
C GLY A 333 -13.84 -7.22 -4.66
N MET A 334 -14.74 -7.85 -5.40
CA MET A 334 -14.42 -8.43 -6.71
C MET A 334 -14.68 -7.37 -7.79
N SER A 335 -13.62 -6.90 -8.45
CA SER A 335 -13.70 -5.87 -9.47
C SER A 335 -13.80 -6.44 -10.88
N TYR A 336 -14.61 -5.78 -11.70
CA TYR A 336 -14.82 -6.06 -13.12
C TYR A 336 -14.63 -4.75 -13.89
N GLU A 337 -13.71 -4.71 -14.85
CA GLU A 337 -13.41 -3.53 -15.65
C GLU A 337 -14.25 -3.49 -16.93
N ASN A 338 -14.66 -4.66 -17.45
CA ASN A 338 -15.46 -4.81 -18.66
C ASN A 338 -16.70 -5.68 -18.40
N VAL A 339 -17.72 -5.50 -19.25
CA VAL A 339 -18.97 -6.29 -19.20
C VAL A 339 -18.68 -7.78 -19.43
N ASP A 340 -17.71 -8.09 -20.29
CA ASP A 340 -17.34 -9.45 -20.66
C ASP A 340 -16.44 -10.16 -19.62
N ASP A 341 -16.06 -9.48 -18.54
CA ASP A 341 -15.21 -10.06 -17.51
C ASP A 341 -15.98 -11.15 -16.74
N VAL A 342 -15.62 -12.41 -16.99
CA VAL A 342 -16.25 -13.58 -16.35
C VAL A 342 -15.81 -13.68 -14.88
N GLU A 343 -14.51 -13.60 -14.62
CA GLU A 343 -13.92 -13.68 -13.28
C GLU A 343 -13.48 -12.30 -12.80
N GLY A 344 -13.88 -11.95 -11.57
CA GLY A 344 -13.49 -10.69 -10.96
C GLY A 344 -12.06 -10.71 -10.43
N ILE A 345 -11.43 -9.55 -10.40
CA ILE A 345 -10.14 -9.36 -9.76
C ILE A 345 -10.38 -9.03 -8.29
N PHE A 346 -9.69 -9.71 -7.38
CA PHE A 346 -9.76 -9.36 -5.96
C PHE A 346 -9.03 -8.03 -5.72
N ASP A 347 -9.79 -6.95 -5.53
CA ASP A 347 -9.27 -5.61 -5.33
C ASP A 347 -9.46 -5.18 -3.88
N ALA A 348 -8.36 -5.02 -3.17
CA ALA A 348 -8.30 -4.66 -1.76
C ALA A 348 -7.51 -3.36 -1.58
N LYS A 349 -8.09 -2.39 -0.86
CA LYS A 349 -7.45 -1.12 -0.50
C LYS A 349 -7.41 -0.97 1.01
N GLY A 350 -6.23 -0.66 1.56
CA GLY A 350 -6.04 -0.29 2.97
C GLY A 350 -6.30 -1.37 4.04
N ILE A 351 -6.81 -2.54 3.65
CA ILE A 351 -7.02 -3.70 4.52
C ILE A 351 -5.75 -4.56 4.62
N GLU A 352 -5.71 -5.49 5.57
CA GLU A 352 -4.51 -6.25 5.96
C GLU A 352 -3.96 -7.16 4.87
N THR A 353 -4.75 -7.50 3.84
CA THR A 353 -4.30 -8.32 2.71
C THR A 353 -3.20 -7.66 1.89
N VAL A 354 -3.21 -6.31 1.79
CA VAL A 354 -2.25 -5.53 1.00
C VAL A 354 -1.24 -4.76 1.84
N ARG A 355 -1.49 -4.67 3.15
CA ARG A 355 -0.58 -4.02 4.09
C ARG A 355 0.64 -4.91 4.36
N ARG A 356 1.77 -4.25 4.67
CA ARG A 356 3.06 -4.91 4.92
C ARG A 356 3.55 -4.77 6.36
N ASP A 357 2.72 -4.26 7.26
CA ASP A 357 3.01 -4.08 8.68
C ASP A 357 2.48 -5.24 9.55
N SER A 358 1.63 -6.10 8.97
CA SER A 358 1.16 -7.37 9.51
C SER A 358 2.02 -8.54 9.01
N CYS A 359 1.87 -9.71 9.65
CA CYS A 359 2.52 -10.96 9.23
C CYS A 359 1.72 -11.66 8.11
N PRO A 360 2.38 -12.49 7.26
CA PRO A 360 1.70 -13.14 6.13
C PRO A 360 0.54 -14.07 6.52
N LEU A 361 0.50 -14.58 7.76
CA LEU A 361 -0.63 -15.34 8.30
C LEU A 361 -1.95 -14.57 8.13
N VAL A 362 -1.96 -13.29 8.51
CA VAL A 362 -3.18 -12.45 8.50
C VAL A 362 -3.66 -12.27 7.07
N SER A 363 -2.77 -11.85 6.17
CA SER A 363 -3.13 -11.58 4.78
C SER A 363 -3.61 -12.83 4.05
N LYS A 364 -2.95 -13.97 4.24
CA LYS A 364 -3.35 -15.26 3.64
C LYS A 364 -4.72 -15.73 4.12
N ILE A 365 -4.94 -15.74 5.44
CA ILE A 365 -6.22 -16.17 6.02
C ILE A 365 -7.35 -15.25 5.58
N MET A 366 -7.15 -13.93 5.72
CA MET A 366 -8.16 -12.94 5.37
C MET A 366 -8.50 -12.97 3.88
N GLU A 367 -7.51 -13.00 2.99
CA GLU A 367 -7.77 -13.04 1.53
C GLU A 367 -8.56 -14.29 1.15
N LYS A 368 -8.17 -15.47 1.65
CA LYS A 368 -8.87 -16.71 1.32
C LYS A 368 -10.29 -16.74 1.88
N ALA A 369 -10.48 -16.25 3.12
CA ALA A 369 -11.80 -16.15 3.73
C ALA A 369 -12.72 -15.22 2.92
N LEU A 370 -12.24 -14.02 2.57
CA LEU A 370 -12.99 -13.06 1.77
C LEU A 370 -13.33 -13.58 0.38
N ARG A 371 -12.41 -14.27 -0.29
CA ARG A 371 -12.69 -14.91 -1.59
C ARG A 371 -13.80 -15.96 -1.48
N LEU A 372 -13.81 -16.77 -0.41
CA LEU A 372 -14.86 -17.77 -0.18
C LEU A 372 -16.20 -17.10 0.15
N LEU A 373 -16.19 -16.02 0.93
CA LEU A 373 -17.36 -15.19 1.20
C LEU A 373 -17.94 -14.61 -0.10
N PHE A 374 -17.10 -14.04 -0.96
CA PHE A 374 -17.53 -13.45 -2.23
C PHE A 374 -18.01 -14.48 -3.26
N ALA A 375 -17.55 -15.74 -3.15
CA ALA A 375 -18.09 -16.87 -3.88
C ALA A 375 -19.39 -17.43 -3.27
N ASN A 376 -19.93 -16.79 -2.22
CA ASN A 376 -21.09 -17.22 -1.46
C ASN A 376 -20.96 -18.64 -0.85
N ASP A 377 -19.74 -19.06 -0.53
CA ASP A 377 -19.43 -20.38 0.03
C ASP A 377 -19.00 -20.28 1.51
N ILE A 378 -19.96 -19.88 2.35
CA ILE A 378 -19.77 -19.68 3.79
C ILE A 378 -19.34 -20.98 4.47
N ASN A 379 -19.89 -22.13 4.05
CA ASN A 379 -19.57 -23.43 4.63
C ASN A 379 -18.11 -23.84 4.37
N ARG A 380 -17.55 -23.58 3.18
CA ARG A 380 -16.11 -23.78 2.95
C ARG A 380 -15.28 -22.74 3.69
N MET A 381 -15.75 -21.50 3.82
CA MET A 381 -15.05 -20.47 4.60
C MET A 381 -14.89 -20.89 6.07
N VAL A 382 -15.98 -21.32 6.73
CA VAL A 382 -15.95 -21.77 8.12
C VAL A 382 -15.00 -22.96 8.30
N ARG A 383 -15.10 -23.99 7.45
CA ARG A 383 -14.17 -25.13 7.47
C ARG A 383 -12.71 -24.73 7.25
N TYR A 384 -12.48 -23.77 6.35
CA TYR A 384 -11.15 -23.25 6.10
C TYR A 384 -10.58 -22.55 7.35
N LEU A 385 -11.35 -21.64 7.96
CA LEU A 385 -10.95 -20.92 9.17
C LEU A 385 -10.67 -21.90 10.32
N ASP A 386 -11.58 -22.84 10.56
CA ASP A 386 -11.45 -23.87 11.59
C ASP A 386 -10.18 -24.71 11.37
N MET A 387 -9.96 -25.21 10.15
CA MET A 387 -8.78 -25.99 9.81
C MET A 387 -7.48 -25.20 9.97
N GLN A 388 -7.42 -23.94 9.52
CA GLN A 388 -6.21 -23.13 9.62
C GLN A 388 -5.88 -22.73 11.06
N LEU A 389 -6.89 -22.31 11.83
CA LEU A 389 -6.71 -21.85 13.20
C LEU A 389 -6.50 -23.01 14.20
N SER A 390 -6.99 -24.20 13.88
CA SER A 390 -6.70 -25.41 14.67
C SER A 390 -5.31 -26.00 14.38
N ASN A 391 -4.75 -25.76 13.19
CA ASN A 391 -3.46 -26.34 12.76
C ASN A 391 -2.32 -25.30 12.68
N LEU A 392 -2.34 -24.26 13.51
CA LEU A 392 -1.31 -23.19 13.50
C LEU A 392 0.11 -23.71 13.68
N THR A 393 0.29 -24.79 14.45
CA THR A 393 1.59 -25.44 14.67
C THR A 393 2.19 -26.04 13.39
N GLN A 394 1.36 -26.37 12.40
CA GLN A 394 1.75 -26.96 11.12
C GLN A 394 2.09 -25.91 10.05
N LEU A 395 1.80 -24.64 10.32
CA LEU A 395 2.06 -23.54 9.39
C LEU A 395 3.55 -23.16 9.38
N PRO A 396 4.08 -22.71 8.22
CA PRO A 396 5.50 -22.37 8.12
C PRO A 396 5.83 -21.13 8.94
N LEU A 397 7.03 -21.10 9.52
CA LEU A 397 7.52 -19.97 10.32
C LEU A 397 7.43 -18.62 9.58
N SER A 398 7.61 -18.61 8.25
CA SER A 398 7.48 -17.40 7.41
C SER A 398 6.17 -16.66 7.64
N ASP A 399 5.10 -17.38 7.95
CA ASP A 399 3.76 -16.79 8.07
C ASP A 399 3.62 -15.96 9.35
N PHE A 400 4.50 -16.19 10.32
CA PHE A 400 4.54 -15.49 11.59
C PHE A 400 5.58 -14.35 11.62
N ILE A 401 6.39 -14.17 10.57
CA ILE A 401 7.43 -13.13 10.54
C ILE A 401 6.80 -11.77 10.23
N PHE A 402 6.92 -10.83 11.17
CA PHE A 402 6.69 -9.42 10.93
C PHE A 402 7.90 -8.79 10.25
N SER A 403 7.69 -7.71 9.50
CA SER A 403 8.76 -6.99 8.81
C SER A 403 8.50 -5.48 8.87
N ARG A 404 9.17 -4.79 9.81
CA ARG A 404 8.97 -3.34 10.04
C ARG A 404 10.20 -2.53 9.66
N GLU A 405 9.94 -1.36 9.10
CA GLU A 405 10.99 -0.41 8.70
C GLU A 405 11.76 0.12 9.92
N TYR A 406 13.07 0.16 9.80
CA TYR A 406 13.95 0.81 10.75
C TYR A 406 14.08 2.30 10.41
N ARG A 407 13.85 3.14 11.42
CA ARG A 407 14.06 4.58 11.37
C ARG A 407 15.27 4.92 12.23
N LYS A 408 16.09 5.89 11.81
CA LYS A 408 17.24 6.33 12.63
C LYS A 408 16.82 7.05 13.92
N SER A 409 15.68 7.74 13.85
CA SER A 409 15.19 8.60 14.92
C SER A 409 13.82 8.10 15.39
N TYR A 410 13.74 7.78 16.67
CA TYR A 410 12.52 7.46 17.38
C TYR A 410 12.37 8.41 18.57
N ALA A 411 11.13 8.64 19.01
CA ALA A 411 10.91 9.25 20.32
C ALA A 411 11.55 8.38 21.42
N GLU A 412 12.00 9.00 22.51
CA GLU A 412 12.69 8.29 23.60
C GLU A 412 11.80 7.19 24.20
N SER A 413 10.51 7.48 24.38
CA SER A 413 9.48 6.55 24.88
C SER A 413 8.97 5.53 23.84
N ALA A 414 9.49 5.55 22.60
CA ALA A 414 8.98 4.68 21.55
C ALA A 414 9.40 3.22 21.76
N ILE A 415 8.42 2.36 22.03
CA ILE A 415 8.57 0.91 22.18
C ILE A 415 8.32 0.26 20.82
N VAL A 416 9.38 0.05 20.03
CA VAL A 416 9.29 -0.48 18.66
C VAL A 416 10.22 -1.68 18.51
N ALA A 417 9.70 -2.79 17.97
CA ALA A 417 10.46 -4.02 17.77
C ALA A 417 11.72 -3.83 16.90
N SER A 418 11.62 -3.07 15.79
CA SER A 418 12.76 -2.78 14.92
C SER A 418 13.84 -1.96 15.63
N LYS A 419 13.47 -1.04 16.52
CA LYS A 419 14.40 -0.28 17.38
C LYS A 419 15.13 -1.22 18.35
N LEU A 420 14.39 -2.06 19.09
CA LEU A 420 14.97 -3.01 20.04
C LEU A 420 15.98 -3.94 19.36
N ILE A 421 15.63 -4.50 18.19
CA ILE A 421 16.51 -5.41 17.46
C ILE A 421 17.74 -4.66 16.93
N ALA A 422 17.57 -3.43 16.41
CA ALA A 422 18.70 -2.63 15.97
C ALA A 422 19.67 -2.31 17.12
N GLU A 423 19.17 -1.96 18.30
CA GLU A 423 19.97 -1.72 19.51
C GLU A 423 20.71 -2.98 19.95
N LYS A 424 20.04 -4.15 19.95
CA LYS A 424 20.66 -5.45 20.23
C LYS A 424 21.78 -5.78 19.23
N ARG A 425 21.53 -5.62 17.93
CA ARG A 425 22.52 -5.85 16.87
C ARG A 425 23.73 -4.92 17.03
N LYS A 426 23.49 -3.64 17.30
CA LYS A 426 24.51 -2.61 17.52
C LYS A 426 25.38 -2.89 18.75
N ALA A 427 24.78 -3.39 19.83
CA ALA A 427 25.50 -3.78 21.03
C ALA A 427 26.46 -4.96 20.79
N VAL A 428 26.11 -5.88 19.89
CA VAL A 428 27.00 -6.97 19.45
C VAL A 428 28.08 -6.45 18.50
N CYS A 429 27.69 -5.70 17.47
CA CYS A 429 28.61 -5.06 16.54
C CYS A 429 28.00 -3.77 15.98
N PRO A 430 28.71 -2.63 16.06
CA PRO A 430 28.22 -1.38 15.50
C PRO A 430 27.87 -1.44 14.00
N ARG A 431 28.49 -2.37 13.25
CA ARG A 431 28.25 -2.57 11.81
C ARG A 431 26.99 -3.38 11.50
N HIS A 432 26.33 -3.95 12.50
CA HIS A 432 25.06 -4.68 12.32
C HIS A 432 23.83 -3.78 12.51
N GLU A 433 24.02 -2.48 12.77
CA GLU A 433 22.92 -1.52 12.78
C GLU A 433 22.23 -1.51 11.39
N PRO A 434 20.91 -1.72 11.31
CA PRO A 434 20.18 -1.68 10.04
C PRO A 434 20.25 -0.30 9.39
N GLU A 435 20.17 -0.26 8.07
CA GLU A 435 20.09 0.99 7.32
C GLU A 435 18.71 1.66 7.46
N VAL A 436 18.65 2.98 7.29
CA VAL A 436 17.37 3.71 7.34
C VAL A 436 16.47 3.26 6.18
N GLY A 437 15.27 2.80 6.50
CA GLY A 437 14.35 2.21 5.52
C GLY A 437 14.51 0.70 5.37
N GLU A 438 15.54 0.08 5.95
CA GLU A 438 15.69 -1.37 5.98
C GLU A 438 14.54 -1.99 6.80
N ARG A 439 14.00 -3.11 6.32
CA ARG A 439 12.96 -3.82 7.06
C ARG A 439 13.55 -4.91 7.93
N VAL A 440 13.38 -4.74 9.24
CA VAL A 440 13.85 -5.66 10.27
C VAL A 440 12.81 -6.76 10.51
N PRO A 441 13.14 -8.03 10.25
CA PRO A 441 12.23 -9.15 10.48
C PRO A 441 12.21 -9.58 11.96
N TYR A 442 11.05 -9.98 12.47
CA TYR A 442 10.93 -10.50 13.85
C TYR A 442 9.71 -11.39 14.05
N VAL A 443 9.74 -12.20 15.11
CA VAL A 443 8.62 -13.04 15.57
C VAL A 443 8.29 -12.75 17.03
N ILE A 444 7.05 -13.07 17.43
CA ILE A 444 6.60 -12.98 18.83
C ILE A 444 6.54 -14.37 19.44
N VAL A 445 7.35 -14.60 20.46
CA VAL A 445 7.39 -15.87 21.21
C VAL A 445 6.54 -15.80 22.47
N SER A 446 6.22 -16.95 23.05
CA SER A 446 5.56 -17.01 24.35
C SER A 446 6.52 -16.56 25.45
N GLY A 447 6.08 -15.65 26.30
CA GLY A 447 6.81 -15.21 27.49
C GLY A 447 6.15 -15.73 28.77
N GLU A 448 6.75 -15.41 29.91
CA GLU A 448 6.17 -15.68 31.23
C GLU A 448 4.86 -14.91 31.44
N PRO A 449 4.00 -15.36 32.39
CA PRO A 449 2.79 -14.61 32.74
C PRO A 449 3.12 -13.13 33.06
N LYS A 450 2.32 -12.20 32.52
CA LYS A 450 2.51 -10.73 32.63
C LYS A 450 3.74 -10.15 31.91
N SER A 451 4.46 -10.94 31.12
CA SER A 451 5.53 -10.41 30.27
C SER A 451 5.00 -9.37 29.28
N THR A 452 5.81 -8.34 29.02
CA THR A 452 5.47 -7.32 28.02
C THR A 452 5.67 -7.88 26.61
N LEU A 453 4.86 -7.44 25.65
CA LEU A 453 4.99 -7.90 24.26
C LEU A 453 6.38 -7.66 23.69
N ILE A 454 6.99 -6.51 24.01
CA ILE A 454 8.32 -6.14 23.52
C ILE A 454 9.40 -7.10 24.04
N SER A 455 9.27 -7.61 25.27
CA SER A 455 10.19 -8.61 25.83
C SER A 455 10.11 -9.97 25.13
N CYS A 456 8.99 -10.23 24.45
CA CYS A 456 8.72 -11.45 23.69
C CYS A 456 9.16 -11.36 22.21
N VAL A 457 9.76 -10.23 21.78
CA VAL A 457 10.26 -10.07 20.41
C VAL A 457 11.59 -10.82 20.25
N ARG A 458 11.67 -11.63 19.20
CA ARG A 458 12.86 -12.41 18.84
C ARG A 458 13.16 -12.29 17.35
N GLU A 459 14.45 -12.33 16.99
CA GLU A 459 14.84 -12.45 15.59
C GLU A 459 14.52 -13.88 15.08
N PRO A 460 14.22 -14.07 13.78
CA PRO A 460 13.97 -15.40 13.24
C PRO A 460 15.12 -16.37 13.48
N GLU A 461 16.37 -15.90 13.39
CA GLU A 461 17.58 -16.68 13.65
C GLU A 461 17.65 -17.13 15.11
N GLU A 462 17.37 -16.24 16.07
CA GLU A 462 17.33 -16.56 17.50
C GLU A 462 16.28 -17.63 17.81
N PHE A 463 15.11 -17.53 17.18
CA PHE A 463 14.05 -18.53 17.31
C PHE A 463 14.43 -19.90 16.73
N ILE A 464 15.15 -19.93 15.61
CA ILE A 464 15.61 -21.17 14.97
C ILE A 464 16.69 -21.84 15.83
N SER A 465 17.60 -21.06 16.41
CA SER A 465 18.68 -21.57 17.24
C SER A 465 18.22 -22.09 18.60
N ASP A 466 17.24 -21.46 19.26
CA ASP A 466 16.74 -21.90 20.56
C ASP A 466 15.42 -22.69 20.44
N ARG A 467 15.49 -24.02 20.64
CA ARG A 467 14.34 -24.94 20.59
C ARG A 467 13.33 -24.73 21.72
N ARG A 468 13.69 -24.04 22.81
CA ARG A 468 12.80 -23.79 23.94
C ARG A 468 11.75 -22.72 23.64
N LEU A 469 12.06 -21.81 22.70
CA LEU A 469 11.16 -20.73 22.33
C LEU A 469 9.96 -21.27 21.55
N LYS A 470 8.74 -20.90 21.95
CA LYS A 470 7.50 -21.27 21.24
C LYS A 470 6.85 -20.03 20.65
N ILE A 471 6.24 -20.13 19.47
CA ILE A 471 5.46 -19.02 18.91
C ILE A 471 4.25 -18.78 19.79
N ASN A 472 3.95 -17.51 20.06
CA ASN A 472 2.77 -17.12 20.82
C ASN A 472 1.51 -17.14 19.94
N PHE A 473 1.00 -18.33 19.61
CA PHE A 473 -0.15 -18.47 18.72
C PHE A 473 -1.38 -17.69 19.19
N GLU A 474 -1.61 -17.64 20.51
CA GLU A 474 -2.69 -16.86 21.11
C GLU A 474 -2.58 -15.38 20.74
N TYR A 475 -1.40 -14.77 20.84
CA TYR A 475 -1.18 -13.40 20.40
C TYR A 475 -1.48 -13.22 18.90
N TYR A 476 -0.99 -14.11 18.04
CA TYR A 476 -1.24 -14.00 16.60
C TYR A 476 -2.73 -14.10 16.27
N VAL A 477 -3.46 -15.03 16.88
CA VAL A 477 -4.90 -15.18 16.60
C VAL A 477 -5.69 -14.01 17.18
N THR A 478 -5.56 -13.76 18.49
CA THR A 478 -6.41 -12.80 19.21
C THR A 478 -6.08 -11.34 18.89
N ARG A 479 -4.81 -11.01 18.59
CA ARG A 479 -4.38 -9.62 18.36
C ARG A 479 -4.13 -9.30 16.90
N GLN A 480 -3.98 -10.29 16.01
CA GLN A 480 -3.71 -10.04 14.60
C GLN A 480 -4.82 -10.58 13.69
N VAL A 481 -5.12 -11.88 13.74
CA VAL A 481 -6.07 -12.52 12.81
C VAL A 481 -7.50 -12.10 13.10
N LEU A 482 -8.01 -12.33 14.32
CA LEU A 482 -9.40 -12.04 14.67
C LEU A 482 -9.77 -10.57 14.49
N PRO A 483 -8.98 -9.58 14.96
CA PRO A 483 -9.33 -8.16 14.76
C PRO A 483 -9.39 -7.76 13.28
N SER A 484 -8.68 -8.47 12.40
CA SER A 484 -8.71 -8.24 10.95
C SER A 484 -9.92 -8.89 10.31
N LEU A 485 -10.28 -10.10 10.75
CA LEU A 485 -11.49 -10.80 10.30
C LEU A 485 -12.75 -10.07 10.76
N HIS A 486 -12.85 -9.67 12.03
CA HIS A 486 -14.01 -8.97 12.58
C HIS A 486 -14.33 -7.69 11.80
N ARG A 487 -13.31 -6.88 11.49
CA ARG A 487 -13.51 -5.64 10.71
C ARG A 487 -14.15 -5.85 9.34
N ALA A 488 -13.96 -7.01 8.72
CA ALA A 488 -14.54 -7.31 7.42
C ALA A 488 -15.80 -8.19 7.51
N LEU A 489 -15.87 -9.11 8.48
CA LEU A 489 -16.88 -10.16 8.57
C LEU A 489 -18.01 -9.84 9.55
N ASP A 490 -17.86 -8.85 10.44
CA ASP A 490 -18.95 -8.46 11.36
C ASP A 490 -20.16 -7.87 10.63
N PHE A 491 -20.02 -7.49 9.35
CA PHE A 491 -21.12 -7.10 8.46
C PHE A 491 -21.94 -8.29 7.94
N VAL A 492 -21.48 -9.52 8.21
CA VAL A 492 -22.12 -10.78 7.85
C VAL A 492 -22.67 -11.38 9.14
N PRO A 493 -23.84 -12.07 9.14
CA PRO A 493 -24.39 -12.72 10.33
C PRO A 493 -23.57 -13.97 10.73
N LEU A 494 -22.32 -13.76 11.13
CA LEU A 494 -21.35 -14.77 11.54
C LEU A 494 -20.70 -14.32 12.85
N LYS A 495 -20.63 -15.24 13.80
CA LYS A 495 -19.88 -15.05 15.04
C LYS A 495 -18.67 -15.98 15.02
N ILE A 496 -17.47 -15.39 15.15
CA ILE A 496 -16.22 -16.15 15.19
C ILE A 496 -15.74 -16.13 16.64
N GLU A 497 -15.69 -17.31 17.25
CA GLU A 497 -15.09 -17.53 18.56
C GLU A 497 -13.94 -18.51 18.38
N TRP A 498 -12.74 -18.10 18.78
CA TRP A 498 -11.58 -18.96 18.78
C TRP A 498 -11.28 -19.40 20.20
N HIS A 499 -11.24 -20.71 20.40
CA HIS A 499 -10.74 -21.30 21.63
C HIS A 499 -9.31 -21.73 21.39
N CYS A 500 -8.41 -21.24 22.23
CA CYS A 500 -7.02 -21.66 22.18
C CYS A 500 -6.95 -23.19 22.32
N PRO A 501 -6.44 -23.93 21.31
CA PRO A 501 -6.16 -25.34 21.47
C PRO A 501 -5.17 -25.44 22.62
N THR A 502 -5.57 -26.06 23.72
CA THR A 502 -4.75 -26.13 24.92
C THR A 502 -3.43 -26.83 24.60
N THR A 503 -2.35 -26.06 24.55
CA THR A 503 -1.05 -26.47 23.96
C THR A 503 -0.23 -27.41 24.84
N VAL A 504 -0.80 -27.95 25.91
CA VAL A 504 -0.14 -28.91 26.81
C VAL A 504 -1.10 -30.07 27.03
N GLY A 505 -0.85 -31.14 26.29
CA GLY A 505 -1.64 -32.35 26.38
C GLY A 505 -0.87 -33.56 25.90
N CYS A 506 -1.42 -34.73 26.16
CA CYS A 506 -0.86 -36.00 25.75
C CYS A 506 -0.62 -36.03 24.23
N TYR A 507 0.56 -36.46 23.81
CA TYR A 507 0.98 -36.56 22.41
C TYR A 507 -0.01 -37.33 21.53
N ASN A 508 -0.64 -38.38 22.06
CA ASN A 508 -1.58 -39.22 21.31
C ASN A 508 -3.03 -38.70 21.38
N CYS A 509 -3.62 -38.61 22.59
CA CYS A 509 -5.04 -38.32 22.75
C CYS A 509 -5.38 -36.83 22.98
N GLY A 510 -4.37 -35.96 23.11
CA GLY A 510 -4.58 -34.54 23.39
C GLY A 510 -5.08 -34.22 24.80
N ALA A 511 -5.19 -35.21 25.69
CA ALA A 511 -5.67 -35.00 27.06
C ALA A 511 -4.80 -33.98 27.81
N LEU A 512 -5.45 -33.01 28.45
CA LEU A 512 -4.80 -31.91 29.16
C LEU A 512 -3.82 -32.37 30.24
N GLY A 513 -2.62 -31.79 30.26
CA GLY A 513 -1.66 -32.04 31.32
C GLY A 513 -0.27 -31.51 31.00
N ALA A 514 0.56 -31.37 32.04
CA ALA A 514 1.95 -30.89 31.90
C ALA A 514 2.91 -31.93 31.29
N ARG A 515 2.49 -33.21 31.23
CA ARG A 515 3.31 -34.33 30.74
C ARG A 515 2.99 -34.64 29.28
N LEU A 516 3.99 -35.11 28.55
CA LEU A 516 3.86 -35.51 27.15
C LEU A 516 2.92 -36.71 26.95
N TRP A 517 2.71 -37.52 28.00
CA TRP A 517 1.77 -38.65 28.01
C TRP A 517 0.82 -38.55 29.19
N CYS A 518 -0.47 -38.86 28.98
CA CYS A 518 -1.42 -39.06 30.08
C CYS A 518 -1.24 -40.45 30.70
N GLY A 519 -1.81 -40.68 31.88
CA GLY A 519 -1.67 -41.94 32.60
C GLY A 519 -2.16 -43.18 31.84
N GLN A 520 -3.10 -43.02 30.91
CA GLN A 520 -3.60 -44.12 30.06
C GLN A 520 -2.71 -44.36 28.84
N CYS A 521 -2.36 -43.31 28.11
CA CYS A 521 -1.57 -43.46 26.88
C CYS A 521 -0.12 -43.82 27.15
N ILE A 522 0.44 -43.51 28.32
CA ILE A 522 1.85 -43.80 28.64
C ILE A 522 2.16 -45.30 28.71
N THR A 523 1.15 -46.14 28.94
CA THR A 523 1.25 -47.60 28.99
C THR A 523 0.59 -48.28 27.78
N ASP A 524 0.05 -47.52 26.83
CA ASP A 524 -0.66 -48.06 25.67
C ASP A 524 0.30 -48.33 24.51
N SER A 525 0.41 -49.60 24.13
CA SER A 525 1.23 -50.04 22.99
C SER A 525 0.81 -49.41 21.65
N LYS A 526 -0.48 -49.10 21.46
CA LYS A 526 -0.97 -48.45 20.23
C LYS A 526 -0.55 -47.00 20.15
N ALA A 527 -0.56 -46.30 21.29
CA ALA A 527 -0.10 -44.92 21.40
C ALA A 527 1.40 -44.81 21.08
N LEU A 528 2.21 -45.74 21.58
CA LEU A 528 3.62 -45.86 21.20
C LEU A 528 3.77 -46.10 19.70
N LEU A 529 3.05 -47.08 19.14
CA LEU A 529 3.13 -47.41 17.71
C LEU A 529 2.83 -46.20 16.81
N LEU A 530 1.84 -45.38 17.16
CA LEU A 530 1.52 -44.15 16.42
C LEU A 530 2.69 -43.17 16.44
N SER A 531 3.28 -42.92 17.61
CA SER A 531 4.45 -42.04 17.73
C SER A 531 5.66 -42.53 16.91
N VAL A 532 5.85 -43.85 16.85
CA VAL A 532 6.88 -44.49 16.02
C VAL A 532 6.59 -44.29 14.53
N CYS A 533 5.35 -44.49 14.09
CA CYS A 533 4.94 -44.21 12.71
C CYS A 533 5.17 -42.74 12.33
N ASP A 534 4.83 -41.80 13.20
CA ASP A 534 5.03 -40.38 12.94
C ASP A 534 6.52 -40.02 12.87
N TYR A 535 7.35 -40.56 13.77
CA TYR A 535 8.80 -40.41 13.71
C TYR A 535 9.39 -40.93 12.38
N TYR A 536 8.97 -42.11 11.90
CA TYR A 536 9.47 -42.64 10.63
C TYR A 536 8.95 -41.87 9.41
N ARG A 537 7.71 -41.34 9.45
CA ARG A 537 7.19 -40.42 8.43
C ARG A 537 8.03 -39.15 8.37
N GLU A 538 8.36 -38.58 9.52
CA GLU A 538 9.22 -37.40 9.65
C GLU A 538 10.64 -37.66 9.15
N ARG A 539 11.24 -38.81 9.50
CA ARG A 539 12.57 -39.22 9.00
C ARG A 539 12.58 -39.42 7.48
N ARG A 540 11.52 -40.02 6.92
CA ARG A 540 11.34 -40.13 5.46
C ARG A 540 11.22 -38.76 4.80
N LEU A 541 10.44 -37.85 5.38
CA LEU A 541 10.30 -36.49 4.88
C LEU A 541 11.65 -35.74 4.95
N LEU A 542 12.39 -35.87 6.05
CA LEU A 542 13.72 -35.28 6.23
C LEU A 542 14.69 -35.79 5.15
N ALA A 543 14.68 -37.09 4.84
CA ALA A 543 15.48 -37.67 3.76
C ALA A 543 15.12 -37.05 2.40
N GLN A 544 13.82 -36.96 2.08
CA GLN A 544 13.35 -36.31 0.85
C GLN A 544 13.73 -34.83 0.77
N LEU A 545 13.66 -34.11 1.89
CA LEU A 545 14.07 -32.70 1.96
C LEU A 545 15.58 -32.53 1.79
N ASN A 546 16.38 -33.47 2.31
CA ASN A 546 17.82 -33.50 2.10
C ASN A 546 18.15 -33.72 0.61
N ASP A 547 17.47 -34.65 -0.07
CA ASP A 547 17.63 -34.88 -1.51
C ASP A 547 17.29 -33.63 -2.34
N LYS A 548 16.24 -32.92 -1.95
CA LYS A 548 15.79 -31.70 -2.65
C LYS A 548 16.57 -30.45 -2.27
N CYS A 549 17.38 -30.47 -1.22
CA CYS A 549 18.12 -29.31 -0.76
C CYS A 549 19.34 -29.08 -1.67
N PRO A 550 19.43 -27.94 -2.40
CA PRO A 550 20.57 -27.68 -3.29
C PRO A 550 21.91 -27.63 -2.54
N LEU A 551 21.88 -27.23 -1.26
CA LEU A 551 23.06 -27.13 -0.40
C LEU A 551 23.65 -28.49 -0.02
N ARG A 552 22.91 -29.61 -0.17
CA ARG A 552 23.43 -30.95 0.12
C ARG A 552 24.65 -31.28 -0.74
N SER A 553 24.61 -30.90 -2.01
CA SER A 553 25.73 -31.09 -2.96
C SER A 553 27.01 -30.32 -2.58
N ILE A 554 26.91 -29.41 -1.59
CA ILE A 554 27.94 -28.43 -1.25
C ILE A 554 28.50 -28.66 0.17
N HIS A 555 27.99 -29.64 0.93
CA HIS A 555 28.41 -29.94 2.32
C HIS A 555 28.36 -28.72 3.27
N ILE A 556 27.50 -27.74 3.02
CA ILE A 556 27.25 -26.63 3.95
C ILE A 556 26.24 -27.08 5.01
N ASP A 557 26.53 -26.76 6.27
CA ASP A 557 25.59 -26.91 7.36
C ASP A 557 24.31 -26.11 7.09
N TYR A 558 23.20 -26.82 7.03
CA TYR A 558 21.88 -26.27 6.77
C TYR A 558 21.46 -25.23 7.81
N ASN A 559 21.91 -25.34 9.07
CA ASN A 559 21.62 -24.36 10.11
C ASN A 559 22.19 -22.97 9.81
N LYS A 560 23.19 -22.89 8.91
CA LYS A 560 23.79 -21.64 8.44
C LYS A 560 23.06 -21.02 7.24
N CYS A 561 22.07 -21.70 6.66
CA CYS A 561 21.30 -21.16 5.55
C CYS A 561 20.37 -20.05 6.05
N ILE A 562 20.51 -18.83 5.54
CA ILE A 562 19.66 -17.68 5.92
C ILE A 562 18.41 -17.50 5.06
N ASN A 563 18.18 -18.34 4.05
CA ASN A 563 17.06 -18.18 3.11
C ASN A 563 15.70 -18.57 3.72
N MET A 564 15.06 -17.61 4.39
CA MET A 564 13.71 -17.73 4.97
C MET A 564 12.56 -17.66 3.95
N ALA A 565 12.85 -17.65 2.64
CA ALA A 565 11.84 -17.85 1.60
C ALA A 565 11.80 -19.30 1.10
N CYS A 566 12.74 -20.15 1.54
CA CYS A 566 12.87 -21.51 1.07
C CYS A 566 11.89 -22.45 1.79
N VAL A 567 11.00 -23.11 1.04
CA VAL A 567 10.05 -24.10 1.57
C VAL A 567 10.76 -25.27 2.26
N VAL A 568 11.88 -25.74 1.70
CA VAL A 568 12.71 -26.78 2.33
C VAL A 568 13.20 -26.32 3.70
N LYS A 569 13.58 -25.04 3.82
CA LYS A 569 14.04 -24.48 5.09
C LYS A 569 12.92 -24.52 6.14
N HIS A 570 11.73 -24.05 5.78
CA HIS A 570 10.59 -24.05 6.70
C HIS A 570 10.20 -25.45 7.17
N LYS A 571 10.15 -26.43 6.26
CA LYS A 571 9.78 -27.79 6.63
C LYS A 571 10.83 -28.46 7.52
N ARG A 572 12.11 -28.16 7.35
CA ARG A 572 13.15 -28.66 8.25
C ARG A 572 13.08 -28.01 9.64
N ILE A 573 12.86 -26.69 9.74
CA ILE A 573 12.64 -26.02 11.03
C ILE A 573 11.49 -26.67 11.81
N PHE A 574 10.41 -27.02 11.11
CA PHE A 574 9.29 -27.75 11.69
C PHE A 574 9.69 -29.14 12.21
N LEU A 575 10.37 -29.93 11.37
CA LEU A 575 10.83 -31.28 11.74
C LEU A 575 11.82 -31.26 12.92
N ASP A 576 12.76 -30.31 12.93
CA ASP A 576 13.75 -30.15 14.00
C ASP A 576 13.10 -29.80 15.36
N ARG A 577 11.86 -29.32 15.33
CA ARG A 577 11.05 -28.95 16.50
C ARG A 577 9.91 -29.93 16.77
N SER A 578 9.82 -31.04 16.04
CA SER A 578 8.82 -32.07 16.30
C SER A 578 9.07 -32.73 17.67
N LEU A 579 7.97 -33.15 18.29
CA LEU A 579 7.98 -33.91 19.55
C LEU A 579 7.94 -35.42 19.33
N ALA A 580 7.87 -35.93 18.09
CA ALA A 580 7.72 -37.37 17.82
C ALA A 580 8.84 -38.21 18.46
N GLU A 581 10.11 -37.79 18.28
CA GLU A 581 11.26 -38.47 18.89
C GLU A 581 11.22 -38.41 20.43
N LEU A 582 10.84 -37.25 20.97
CA LEU A 582 10.71 -37.06 22.42
C LEU A 582 9.55 -37.89 22.99
N ALA A 583 8.46 -38.06 22.24
CA ALA A 583 7.30 -38.86 22.61
C ALA A 583 7.69 -40.32 22.76
N ILE A 584 8.42 -40.88 21.79
CA ILE A 584 8.95 -42.24 21.87
C ILE A 584 9.84 -42.40 23.10
N ARG A 585 10.84 -41.52 23.30
CA ARG A 585 11.80 -41.62 24.42
C ARG A 585 11.18 -41.53 25.81
N ASN A 586 10.04 -40.85 25.96
CA ASN A 586 9.37 -40.67 27.25
C ASN A 586 8.17 -41.61 27.47
N HIS A 587 7.99 -42.62 26.61
CA HIS A 587 6.94 -43.61 26.77
C HIS A 587 7.38 -44.72 27.76
N PHE A 588 6.46 -45.30 28.55
CA PHE A 588 6.84 -46.30 29.56
C PHE A 588 7.36 -47.60 28.93
N LEU A 589 6.76 -48.00 27.80
CA LEU A 589 7.09 -49.23 27.07
C LEU A 589 8.40 -49.18 26.26
N THR A 590 9.14 -48.08 26.30
CA THR A 590 10.44 -47.97 25.62
C THR A 590 11.58 -48.12 26.63
N ASP A 591 12.06 -49.34 26.81
CA ASP A 591 13.22 -49.64 27.68
C ASP A 591 14.57 -49.53 26.96
N ASP A 592 14.61 -49.02 25.72
CA ASP A 592 15.76 -49.19 24.84
C ASP A 592 16.65 -47.95 24.69
N LYS A 593 17.90 -48.09 25.16
CA LYS A 593 19.02 -47.13 25.04
C LYS A 593 19.50 -46.93 23.60
N LEU A 594 19.01 -47.70 22.63
CA LEU A 594 19.38 -47.58 21.20
C LEU A 594 18.96 -46.26 20.54
N LEU A 595 17.97 -45.54 21.08
CA LEU A 595 17.56 -44.22 20.56
C LEU A 595 18.32 -43.04 21.20
N GLN A 596 19.27 -43.27 22.11
CA GLN A 596 20.01 -42.21 22.82
C GLN A 596 21.28 -41.74 22.10
N HIS A 597 21.76 -42.46 21.08
CA HIS A 597 22.98 -42.12 20.35
C HIS A 597 22.70 -41.38 19.04
N THR A 598 22.23 -40.14 19.10
CA THR A 598 22.52 -39.13 18.07
C THR A 598 22.23 -37.74 18.66
N TYR A 599 23.27 -37.12 19.21
CA TYR A 599 23.38 -35.68 19.41
C TYR A 599 24.63 -35.19 18.67
#